data_AF-A0A553PKI2-F1
#
_entry.id   AF-A0A553PKI2-F1
#
_cell.length_a   1.000
_cell.length_b   1.000
_cell.length_c   1.000
_cell.angle_alpha   90.00
_cell.angle_beta   90.00
_cell.angle_gamma   90.00
#
_symmetry.space_group_name_H-M   'P 1'
#
loop_
_entity.id
_entity.type
_entity.pdbx_description
1 polymer ?
#
loop_
_entity_poly.entity_id
_entity_poly.type
_entity_poly.pdbx_seq_one_letter_code
_entity_poly.pdbx_strand_id
1 'polypeptide(L)'
;MCNGCERPLRVCWCGYLPRPLVKIQSSVIILQHPNERKRGIKTALMASKGIAQDRCRIFRGRKFPGQHGDLQDLFQRLAIEATDVHRQSKVLILYPGKEALPLSDLKPGQGPYTFIVLDGTWDEAKKLFAWNPALQKLPQVSLQIERPSAYVVRTQPADLCLSTLETVAETLATVEADPSIRDRLLQPLHAMCNFQINHGAVIHDSKEFKEQNRQFVKENNWKKKKIPIMNLLGEEINLIWVLLGLLSVFIISFGGLVNYWATFLPKFVHDVFRYGKTHKSDNRHGLIRMIEIPKHYYSHYYIFTLLYGSALWLVALGVYFLEVPAPQFFLRFLDFVGTIHRTESTSAEGAFIALTLLLVQATRRLYECLHVNVKSNARMNVLHHIAGFVHYFCVPTGMLLEAPGFQQEKRGFQWMHVQFMIPNVIVVQWIAVAVFFWAGYHQNKAHQILSNLRKGKSSSSYSIPRGDWFEYVSCPHYTAEVIIYGCFSIILGIKHQTGLLIFIWVLINQTIASLMSHFWYQDKFENYPRQRKSIIPLIF
;
A
#
# COMPACT_ATOMS: atom_id res chain seq x y z
N MET A 1 -21.80 -28.21 39.68
CA MET A 1 -22.16 -26.83 39.24
C MET A 1 -21.74 -25.85 40.33
N CYS A 2 -21.38 -24.61 39.99
CA CYS A 2 -21.09 -23.58 40.98
C CYS A 2 -22.39 -23.01 41.58
N ASN A 3 -22.47 -22.91 42.91
CA ASN A 3 -23.65 -22.39 43.62
C ASN A 3 -23.84 -20.86 43.45
N GLY A 4 -22.81 -20.14 42.97
CA GLY A 4 -22.85 -18.70 42.76
C GLY A 4 -23.36 -18.30 41.37
N CYS A 5 -22.67 -18.74 40.32
CA CYS A 5 -22.98 -18.38 38.93
C CYS A 5 -23.82 -19.43 38.17
N GLU A 6 -24.10 -20.57 38.79
CA GLU A 6 -24.81 -21.70 38.17
C GLU A 6 -24.15 -22.19 36.87
N ARG A 7 -22.80 -22.10 36.77
CA ARG A 7 -22.00 -22.62 35.66
C ARG A 7 -21.19 -23.85 36.09
N PRO A 8 -20.73 -24.71 35.16
CA PRO A 8 -19.78 -25.77 35.48
C PRO A 8 -18.53 -25.20 36.17
N LEU A 9 -17.95 -25.94 37.13
CA LEU A 9 -16.85 -25.45 37.96
C LEU A 9 -15.63 -24.98 37.14
N ARG A 10 -15.34 -25.66 36.02
CA ARG A 10 -14.23 -25.32 35.11
C ARG A 10 -14.37 -23.96 34.43
N VAL A 11 -15.58 -23.43 34.29
CA VAL A 11 -15.87 -22.17 33.58
C VAL A 11 -16.56 -21.15 34.49
N CYS A 12 -16.35 -21.30 35.80
CA CYS A 12 -16.90 -20.45 36.84
C CYS A 12 -16.17 -19.11 36.85
N TRP A 13 -16.92 -18.00 36.82
CA TRP A 13 -16.38 -16.64 36.93
C TRP A 13 -16.42 -16.06 38.34
N CYS A 14 -16.99 -16.76 39.33
CA CYS A 14 -17.13 -16.25 40.71
C CYS A 14 -15.79 -15.99 41.43
N GLY A 15 -14.70 -16.59 40.96
CA GLY A 15 -13.34 -16.31 41.47
C GLY A 15 -12.86 -14.90 41.15
N TYR A 16 -13.40 -14.29 40.09
CA TYR A 16 -13.04 -12.97 39.58
C TYR A 16 -14.01 -11.86 40.02
N LEU A 17 -14.95 -12.18 40.93
CA LEU A 17 -15.81 -11.17 41.53
C LEU A 17 -14.98 -10.26 42.46
N PRO A 18 -15.33 -8.98 42.57
CA PRO A 18 -14.63 -8.05 43.45
C PRO A 18 -14.70 -8.51 44.91
N ARG A 19 -13.54 -8.57 45.57
CA ARG A 19 -13.39 -8.86 47.00
C ARG A 19 -12.59 -7.72 47.65
N PRO A 20 -13.17 -6.94 48.58
CA PRO A 20 -14.57 -6.94 49.02
C PRO A 20 -15.55 -6.51 47.92
N LEU A 21 -16.85 -6.79 48.08
CA LEU A 21 -17.89 -6.32 47.15
C LEU A 21 -17.84 -4.80 46.97
N VAL A 22 -18.24 -4.31 45.79
CA VAL A 22 -18.26 -2.87 45.51
C VAL A 22 -19.36 -2.23 46.36
N LYS A 23 -18.96 -1.30 47.22
CA LYS A 23 -19.87 -0.45 48.01
C LYS A 23 -20.23 0.77 47.17
N ILE A 24 -21.51 1.03 47.03
CA ILE A 24 -22.05 2.16 46.25
C ILE A 24 -23.04 2.94 47.10
N GLN A 25 -23.17 4.25 46.85
CA GLN A 25 -24.19 5.08 47.50
C GLN A 25 -25.54 4.98 46.77
N SER A 26 -25.51 4.81 45.45
CA SER A 26 -26.69 4.62 44.60
C SER A 26 -27.24 3.19 44.70
N SER A 27 -28.43 2.97 44.14
CA SER A 27 -29.08 1.67 44.08
C SER A 27 -29.40 1.30 42.62
N VAL A 28 -29.34 0.02 42.30
CA VAL A 28 -29.57 -0.52 40.95
C VAL A 28 -30.70 -1.55 41.00
N ILE A 29 -31.69 -1.37 40.13
CA ILE A 29 -32.83 -2.26 39.97
C ILE A 29 -32.83 -2.78 38.55
N ILE A 30 -32.60 -4.08 38.39
CA ILE A 30 -32.56 -4.74 37.09
C ILE A 30 -33.90 -5.42 36.84
N LEU A 31 -34.62 -5.00 35.80
CA LEU A 31 -35.84 -5.62 35.33
C LEU A 31 -35.51 -6.59 34.20
N GLN A 32 -35.51 -7.88 34.52
CA GLN A 32 -35.02 -8.95 33.64
C GLN A 32 -36.15 -9.68 32.91
N HIS A 33 -36.03 -9.78 31.58
CA HIS A 33 -36.94 -10.55 30.75
C HIS A 33 -36.79 -12.07 31.05
N PRO A 34 -37.88 -12.86 31.12
CA PRO A 34 -37.82 -14.27 31.54
C PRO A 34 -36.93 -15.18 30.67
N ASN A 35 -36.76 -14.83 29.38
CA ASN A 35 -35.93 -15.60 28.46
C ASN A 35 -34.43 -15.51 28.78
N GLU A 36 -33.99 -14.43 29.45
CA GLU A 36 -32.58 -14.20 29.74
C GLU A 36 -32.05 -15.22 30.76
N ARG A 37 -32.91 -15.80 31.60
CA ARG A 37 -32.56 -16.87 32.57
C ARG A 37 -31.91 -18.08 31.91
N LYS A 38 -32.38 -18.44 30.70
CA LYS A 38 -31.90 -19.63 29.98
C LYS A 38 -30.53 -19.41 29.32
N ARG A 39 -30.01 -18.18 29.32
CA ARG A 39 -28.73 -17.85 28.69
C ARG A 39 -27.57 -18.12 29.64
N GLY A 40 -26.50 -18.71 29.13
CA GLY A 40 -25.37 -19.17 29.94
C GLY A 40 -24.48 -18.07 30.55
N ILE A 41 -24.58 -16.83 30.07
CA ILE A 41 -23.64 -15.75 30.42
C ILE A 41 -24.11 -14.94 31.63
N LYS A 42 -25.42 -14.66 31.75
CA LYS A 42 -26.06 -14.05 32.93
C LYS A 42 -25.35 -12.77 33.44
N THR A 43 -25.14 -11.78 32.57
CA THR A 43 -24.47 -10.50 32.92
C THR A 43 -25.17 -9.75 34.06
N ALA A 44 -26.51 -9.75 34.11
CA ALA A 44 -27.25 -9.19 35.26
C ALA A 44 -26.88 -9.85 36.60
N LEU A 45 -26.64 -11.17 36.59
CA LEU A 45 -26.22 -11.89 37.79
C LEU A 45 -24.81 -11.51 38.22
N MET A 46 -23.90 -11.24 37.27
CA MET A 46 -22.56 -10.72 37.58
C MET A 46 -22.66 -9.38 38.32
N ALA A 47 -23.53 -8.47 37.85
CA ALA A 47 -23.72 -7.16 38.48
C ALA A 47 -24.24 -7.31 39.93
N SER A 48 -25.30 -8.09 40.11
CA SER A 48 -25.88 -8.33 41.44
C SER A 48 -24.94 -9.04 42.42
N LYS A 49 -24.02 -9.87 41.93
CA LYS A 49 -23.02 -10.55 42.76
C LYS A 49 -21.75 -9.73 43.00
N GLY A 50 -21.48 -8.69 42.21
CA GLY A 50 -20.32 -7.81 42.36
C GLY A 50 -20.58 -6.58 43.24
N ILE A 51 -21.84 -6.18 43.36
CA ILE A 51 -22.30 -5.05 44.18
C ILE A 51 -22.78 -5.57 45.56
N ALA A 52 -22.71 -4.72 46.60
CA ALA A 52 -23.32 -5.02 47.90
C ALA A 52 -24.79 -5.46 47.76
N GLN A 53 -25.18 -6.52 48.48
CA GLN A 53 -26.46 -7.24 48.26
C GLN A 53 -27.71 -6.40 48.47
N ASP A 54 -27.63 -5.35 49.28
CA ASP A 54 -28.71 -4.40 49.56
C ASP A 54 -28.92 -3.38 48.44
N ARG A 55 -27.90 -3.17 47.57
CA ARG A 55 -27.88 -2.10 46.58
C ARG A 55 -28.16 -2.53 45.14
N CYS A 56 -28.15 -3.83 44.82
CA CYS A 56 -28.47 -4.31 43.47
C CYS A 56 -29.51 -5.45 43.50
N ARG A 57 -30.73 -5.16 43.05
CA ARG A 57 -31.85 -6.14 43.04
C ARG A 57 -32.26 -6.48 41.62
N ILE A 58 -32.61 -7.75 41.38
CA ILE A 58 -33.09 -8.23 40.08
C ILE A 58 -34.55 -8.68 40.23
N PHE A 59 -35.46 -8.05 39.49
CA PHE A 59 -36.85 -8.48 39.37
C PHE A 59 -37.10 -9.10 38.01
N ARG A 60 -37.91 -10.17 37.97
CA ARG A 60 -38.16 -10.94 36.75
C ARG A 60 -39.62 -10.87 36.36
N GLY A 61 -39.88 -10.64 35.09
CA GLY A 61 -41.25 -10.52 34.57
C GLY A 61 -41.32 -9.90 33.18
N ARG A 62 -42.52 -9.89 32.60
CA ARG A 62 -42.83 -9.12 31.38
C ARG A 62 -43.57 -7.82 31.70
N LYS A 63 -44.37 -7.83 32.77
CA LYS A 63 -45.10 -6.69 33.32
C LYS A 63 -44.69 -6.47 34.77
N PHE A 64 -44.45 -5.23 35.14
CA PHE A 64 -44.03 -4.76 36.45
C PHE A 64 -45.03 -3.69 36.95
N PRO A 65 -45.29 -3.60 38.27
CA PRO A 65 -44.59 -4.29 39.37
C PRO A 65 -44.94 -5.79 39.54
N GLY A 66 -46.01 -6.28 38.91
CA GLY A 66 -46.37 -7.71 38.94
C GLY A 66 -46.78 -8.18 40.36
N GLN A 67 -46.32 -9.36 40.78
CA GLN A 67 -46.51 -9.90 42.15
C GLN A 67 -45.38 -9.47 43.12
N HIS A 68 -44.49 -8.55 42.72
CA HIS A 68 -43.34 -8.16 43.53
C HIS A 68 -43.71 -6.99 44.45
N GLY A 69 -44.02 -7.28 45.72
CA GLY A 69 -44.43 -6.27 46.71
C GLY A 69 -43.43 -5.12 46.86
N ASP A 70 -42.14 -5.42 46.99
CA ASP A 70 -41.05 -4.41 47.05
C ASP A 70 -41.06 -3.43 45.87
N LEU A 71 -41.39 -3.92 44.67
CA LEU A 71 -41.41 -3.11 43.46
C LEU A 71 -42.70 -2.29 43.38
N GLN A 72 -43.79 -2.81 43.94
CA GLN A 72 -45.06 -2.10 44.05
C GLN A 72 -44.94 -0.89 44.98
N ASP A 73 -44.29 -1.06 46.13
CA ASP A 73 -44.00 0.04 47.07
C ASP A 73 -43.12 1.12 46.44
N LEU A 74 -42.11 0.72 45.67
CA LEU A 74 -41.26 1.67 44.94
C LEU A 74 -42.08 2.46 43.91
N PHE A 75 -42.87 1.78 43.08
CA PHE A 75 -43.68 2.44 42.05
C PHE A 75 -44.75 3.35 42.67
N GLN A 76 -45.28 2.99 43.84
CA GLN A 76 -46.23 3.82 44.58
C GLN A 76 -45.55 5.08 45.15
N ARG A 77 -44.34 4.97 45.71
CA ARG A 77 -43.54 6.13 46.15
C ARG A 77 -43.21 7.05 44.97
N LEU A 78 -42.87 6.48 43.82
CA LEU A 78 -42.59 7.24 42.59
C LEU A 78 -43.80 8.00 42.07
N ALA A 79 -44.99 7.40 42.14
CA ALA A 79 -46.22 8.08 41.75
C ALA A 79 -46.53 9.29 42.64
N ILE A 80 -46.14 9.24 43.92
CA ILE A 80 -46.30 10.34 44.88
C ILE A 80 -45.23 11.44 44.66
N GLU A 81 -43.97 11.05 44.40
CA GLU A 81 -42.90 12.02 44.11
C GLU A 81 -43.12 12.77 42.79
N ALA A 82 -43.74 12.13 41.78
CA ALA A 82 -44.03 12.75 40.49
C ALA A 82 -45.10 13.87 40.55
N THR A 83 -45.88 13.95 41.63
CA THR A 83 -46.87 15.02 41.87
C THR A 83 -46.28 16.28 42.54
N ASP A 84 -45.03 16.23 43.00
CA ASP A 84 -44.35 17.36 43.65
C ASP A 84 -43.43 18.09 42.66
N VAL A 85 -43.89 19.23 42.13
CA VAL A 85 -43.25 19.99 41.05
C VAL A 85 -41.85 20.52 41.44
N HIS A 86 -41.51 20.53 42.73
CA HIS A 86 -40.24 21.07 43.23
C HIS A 86 -39.16 20.01 43.50
N ARG A 87 -39.43 18.71 43.31
CA ARG A 87 -38.49 17.63 43.64
C ARG A 87 -37.95 16.96 42.38
N GLN A 88 -36.62 17.04 42.17
CA GLN A 88 -35.95 16.21 41.17
C GLN A 88 -36.09 14.73 41.56
N SER A 89 -36.69 13.91 40.68
CA SER A 89 -36.83 12.48 40.92
C SER A 89 -35.45 11.83 41.04
N LYS A 90 -35.22 11.11 42.14
CA LYS A 90 -33.98 10.37 42.36
C LYS A 90 -33.97 9.00 41.66
N VAL A 91 -35.02 8.69 40.89
CA VAL A 91 -35.16 7.40 40.21
C VAL A 91 -35.15 7.61 38.71
N LEU A 92 -34.20 6.96 38.06
CA LEU A 92 -33.85 7.19 36.67
C LEU A 92 -33.86 5.86 35.93
N ILE A 93 -34.32 5.84 34.68
CA ILE A 93 -34.26 4.65 33.84
C ILE A 93 -33.16 4.79 32.79
N LEU A 94 -32.29 3.79 32.71
CA LEU A 94 -31.27 3.69 31.67
C LEU A 94 -31.93 3.18 30.38
N TYR A 95 -32.35 4.12 29.53
CA TYR A 95 -32.99 3.83 28.26
C TYR A 95 -32.72 4.95 27.24
N PRO A 96 -32.23 4.63 26.02
CA PRO A 96 -31.91 5.63 24.99
C PRO A 96 -33.17 6.06 24.23
N GLY A 97 -34.10 6.74 24.91
CA GLY A 97 -35.26 7.37 24.28
C GLY A 97 -34.92 8.73 23.64
N LYS A 98 -35.89 9.31 22.91
CA LYS A 98 -35.71 10.60 22.21
C LYS A 98 -35.45 11.78 23.15
N GLU A 99 -35.99 11.72 24.37
CA GLU A 99 -35.88 12.75 25.39
C GLU A 99 -34.90 12.34 26.51
N ALA A 100 -34.05 11.33 26.25
CA ALA A 100 -33.10 10.87 27.24
C ALA A 100 -31.98 11.90 27.44
N LEU A 101 -31.70 12.23 28.70
CA LEU A 101 -30.59 13.09 29.07
C LEU A 101 -29.27 12.30 29.06
N PRO A 102 -28.16 12.87 28.57
CA PRO A 102 -26.83 12.29 28.76
C PRO A 102 -26.54 12.09 30.26
N LEU A 103 -26.03 10.92 30.64
CA LEU A 103 -25.68 10.65 32.03
C LEU A 103 -24.60 11.63 32.56
N SER A 104 -23.74 12.14 31.67
CA SER A 104 -22.71 13.14 31.96
C SER A 104 -23.28 14.47 32.47
N ASP A 105 -24.54 14.77 32.19
CA ASP A 105 -25.20 16.00 32.65
C ASP A 105 -25.70 15.89 34.10
N LEU A 106 -25.73 14.68 34.69
CA LEU A 106 -26.00 14.50 36.11
C LEU A 106 -24.77 14.94 36.91
N LYS A 107 -24.92 15.98 37.76
CA LYS A 107 -23.80 16.44 38.58
C LYS A 107 -23.36 15.34 39.56
N PRO A 108 -22.06 15.02 39.62
CA PRO A 108 -21.53 14.07 40.61
C PRO A 108 -21.91 14.51 42.04
N GLY A 109 -22.36 13.58 42.87
CA GLY A 109 -22.72 13.85 44.27
C GLY A 109 -24.15 14.35 44.53
N GLN A 110 -25.00 14.53 43.51
CA GLN A 110 -26.45 14.80 43.71
C GLN A 110 -27.26 13.56 44.13
N GLY A 111 -26.60 12.42 44.30
CA GLY A 111 -27.19 11.15 44.72
C GLY A 111 -27.67 11.13 46.18
N PRO A 112 -28.03 9.95 46.70
CA PRO A 112 -28.02 8.67 45.99
C PRO A 112 -29.18 8.56 44.99
N TYR A 113 -28.90 7.99 43.81
CA TYR A 113 -29.90 7.72 42.78
C TYR A 113 -30.34 6.25 42.80
N THR A 114 -31.52 5.95 42.25
CA THR A 114 -31.95 4.58 41.94
C THR A 114 -32.05 4.41 40.44
N PHE A 115 -31.19 3.57 39.86
CA PHE A 115 -31.18 3.31 38.42
C PHE A 115 -31.97 2.05 38.09
N ILE A 116 -32.96 2.20 37.20
CA ILE A 116 -33.71 1.09 36.61
C ILE A 116 -33.02 0.68 35.31
N VAL A 117 -32.63 -0.59 35.21
CA VAL A 117 -31.92 -1.17 34.07
C VAL A 117 -32.76 -2.29 33.47
N LEU A 118 -32.95 -2.27 32.15
CA LEU A 118 -33.70 -3.31 31.45
C LEU A 118 -32.76 -4.39 30.95
N ASP A 119 -32.97 -5.64 31.37
CA ASP A 119 -32.13 -6.78 30.99
C ASP A 119 -32.87 -7.72 30.03
N GLY A 120 -32.32 -7.85 28.83
CA GLY A 120 -32.81 -8.70 27.74
C GLY A 120 -32.07 -8.40 26.44
N THR A 121 -32.44 -9.06 25.34
CA THR A 121 -32.05 -8.55 24.01
C THR A 121 -32.57 -7.15 23.78
N TRP A 122 -31.98 -6.40 22.86
CA TRP A 122 -32.46 -5.07 22.47
C TRP A 122 -33.96 -5.03 22.14
N ASP A 123 -34.48 -6.03 21.41
CA ASP A 123 -35.91 -6.13 21.11
C ASP A 123 -36.76 -6.47 22.35
N GLU A 124 -36.23 -7.29 23.27
CA GLU A 124 -36.90 -7.59 24.54
C GLU A 124 -36.89 -6.39 25.49
N ALA A 125 -35.80 -5.63 25.56
CA ALA A 125 -35.69 -4.42 26.36
C ALA A 125 -36.66 -3.34 25.85
N LYS A 126 -36.75 -3.15 24.52
CA LYS A 126 -37.77 -2.27 23.90
C LYS A 126 -39.19 -2.71 24.26
N LYS A 127 -39.47 -4.03 24.24
CA LYS A 127 -40.77 -4.57 24.66
C LYS A 127 -41.04 -4.36 26.15
N LEU A 128 -40.05 -4.58 27.02
CA LEU A 128 -40.16 -4.31 28.45
C LEU A 128 -40.48 -2.83 28.71
N PHE A 129 -39.84 -1.90 28.02
CA PHE A 129 -40.16 -0.48 28.13
C PHE A 129 -41.58 -0.17 27.63
N ALA A 130 -41.96 -0.72 26.47
CA ALA A 130 -43.28 -0.50 25.87
C ALA A 130 -44.44 -1.11 26.69
N TRP A 131 -44.25 -2.27 27.32
CA TRP A 131 -45.30 -2.96 28.08
C TRP A 131 -45.55 -2.39 29.47
N ASN A 132 -44.69 -1.49 29.96
CA ASN A 132 -44.75 -0.95 31.31
C ASN A 132 -44.88 0.59 31.26
N PRO A 133 -46.11 1.13 31.13
CA PRO A 133 -46.34 2.57 31.01
C PRO A 133 -45.77 3.41 32.17
N ALA A 134 -45.70 2.83 33.37
CA ALA A 134 -45.10 3.49 34.52
C ALA A 134 -43.61 3.80 34.32
N LEU A 135 -42.86 2.97 33.56
CA LEU A 135 -41.45 3.23 33.25
C LEU A 135 -41.27 4.37 32.26
N GLN A 136 -42.25 4.60 31.39
CA GLN A 136 -42.22 5.66 30.37
C GLN A 136 -42.36 7.05 30.98
N LYS A 137 -42.93 7.14 32.20
CA LYS A 137 -43.07 8.38 32.96
C LYS A 137 -41.80 8.76 33.74
N LEU A 138 -40.82 7.87 33.82
CA LEU A 138 -39.60 8.14 34.55
C LEU A 138 -38.61 8.94 33.69
N PRO A 139 -37.79 9.82 34.31
CA PRO A 139 -36.72 10.49 33.59
C PRO A 139 -35.75 9.47 32.98
N GLN A 140 -35.53 9.60 31.68
CA GLN A 140 -34.69 8.70 30.90
C GLN A 140 -33.27 9.25 30.83
N VAL A 141 -32.30 8.36 31.02
CA VAL A 141 -30.87 8.68 30.90
C VAL A 141 -30.19 7.74 29.94
N SER A 142 -29.28 8.29 29.13
CA SER A 142 -28.50 7.56 28.14
C SER A 142 -27.00 7.66 28.43
N LEU A 143 -26.29 6.56 28.21
CA LEU A 143 -24.84 6.51 28.32
C LEU A 143 -24.20 7.03 27.02
N GLN A 144 -23.23 7.92 27.14
CA GLN A 144 -22.33 8.27 26.05
C GLN A 144 -21.19 7.25 26.03
N ILE A 145 -21.19 6.38 25.04
CA ILE A 145 -20.28 5.23 24.98
C ILE A 145 -19.21 5.54 23.94
N GLU A 146 -17.98 5.72 24.39
CA GLU A 146 -16.82 5.99 23.51
C GLU A 146 -16.01 4.73 23.21
N ARG A 147 -16.32 3.61 23.87
CA ARG A 147 -15.55 2.38 23.80
C ARG A 147 -16.41 1.19 23.39
N PRO A 148 -15.90 0.29 22.52
CA PRO A 148 -16.60 -0.94 22.21
C PRO A 148 -16.80 -1.82 23.45
N SER A 149 -17.87 -2.60 23.46
CA SER A 149 -18.14 -3.56 24.53
C SER A 149 -17.05 -4.62 24.63
N ALA A 150 -16.61 -4.91 25.85
CA ALA A 150 -15.74 -6.04 26.17
C ALA A 150 -16.46 -7.39 26.00
N TYR A 151 -17.77 -7.38 25.79
CA TYR A 151 -18.60 -8.56 25.57
C TYR A 151 -18.56 -9.04 24.11
N VAL A 152 -17.38 -9.45 23.67
CA VAL A 152 -17.05 -9.80 22.27
C VAL A 152 -17.49 -11.20 21.82
N VAL A 153 -17.91 -12.06 22.75
CA VAL A 153 -18.33 -13.45 22.49
C VAL A 153 -19.75 -13.56 21.94
N ARG A 154 -20.43 -12.43 21.70
CA ARG A 154 -21.74 -12.36 21.05
C ARG A 154 -21.81 -11.20 20.07
N THR A 155 -22.53 -11.41 18.98
CA THR A 155 -22.82 -10.36 17.99
C THR A 155 -23.73 -9.30 18.60
N GLN A 156 -23.21 -8.08 18.73
CA GLN A 156 -23.97 -6.89 19.13
C GLN A 156 -24.70 -6.28 17.93
N PRO A 157 -25.78 -5.51 18.11
CA PRO A 157 -26.41 -4.78 17.01
C PRO A 157 -25.50 -3.72 16.39
N ALA A 158 -24.83 -2.91 17.22
CA ALA A 158 -23.88 -1.88 16.84
C ALA A 158 -22.64 -1.95 17.75
N ASP A 159 -21.54 -1.32 17.33
CA ASP A 159 -20.24 -1.40 18.03
C ASP A 159 -20.26 -0.78 19.44
N LEU A 160 -21.14 0.21 19.64
CA LEU A 160 -21.30 0.93 20.91
C LEU A 160 -22.42 0.37 21.79
N CYS A 161 -22.89 -0.86 21.55
CA CYS A 161 -23.89 -1.50 22.41
C CYS A 161 -23.22 -2.24 23.57
N LEU A 162 -23.55 -1.86 24.81
CA LEU A 162 -23.04 -2.50 26.04
C LEU A 162 -23.94 -3.65 26.52
N SER A 163 -23.35 -4.60 27.24
CA SER A 163 -24.10 -5.58 28.03
C SER A 163 -24.71 -4.95 29.29
N THR A 164 -25.63 -5.66 29.95
CA THR A 164 -26.26 -5.23 31.21
C THR A 164 -25.24 -4.93 32.31
N LEU A 165 -24.18 -5.74 32.42
CA LEU A 165 -23.12 -5.52 33.42
C LEU A 165 -22.34 -4.24 33.10
N GLU A 166 -21.95 -4.06 31.84
CA GLU A 166 -21.22 -2.86 31.40
C GLU A 166 -22.06 -1.60 31.56
N THR A 167 -23.35 -1.68 31.24
CA THR A 167 -24.30 -0.58 31.44
C THR A 167 -24.35 -0.16 32.91
N VAL A 168 -24.44 -1.13 33.83
CA VAL A 168 -24.41 -0.85 35.28
C VAL A 168 -23.05 -0.30 35.72
N ALA A 169 -21.95 -0.90 35.25
CA ALA A 169 -20.59 -0.53 35.62
C ALA A 169 -20.25 0.91 35.19
N GLU A 170 -20.57 1.29 33.95
CA GLU A 170 -20.33 2.63 33.41
C GLU A 170 -21.20 3.68 34.12
N THR A 171 -22.46 3.32 34.41
CA THR A 171 -23.38 4.22 35.14
C THR A 171 -22.85 4.54 36.53
N LEU A 172 -22.46 3.50 37.30
CA LEU A 172 -21.97 3.69 38.66
C LEU A 172 -20.62 4.41 38.69
N ALA A 173 -19.70 4.08 37.78
CA ALA A 173 -18.42 4.77 37.70
C ALA A 173 -18.56 6.27 37.42
N THR A 174 -19.53 6.65 36.58
CA THR A 174 -19.82 8.05 36.26
C THR A 174 -20.46 8.77 37.45
N VAL A 175 -21.50 8.19 38.05
CA VAL A 175 -22.33 8.86 39.07
C VAL A 175 -21.64 8.95 40.43
N GLU A 176 -20.86 7.92 40.80
CA GLU A 176 -20.09 7.89 42.05
C GLU A 176 -18.71 8.57 41.88
N ALA A 177 -18.38 9.06 40.67
CA ALA A 177 -17.09 9.65 40.31
C ALA A 177 -15.87 8.76 40.66
N ASP A 178 -16.04 7.44 40.56
CA ASP A 178 -15.00 6.45 40.83
C ASP A 178 -14.87 5.47 39.66
N PRO A 179 -13.92 5.72 38.73
CA PRO A 179 -13.64 4.84 37.61
C PRO A 179 -13.25 3.40 38.01
N SER A 180 -12.73 3.20 39.23
CA SER A 180 -12.31 1.87 39.70
C SER A 180 -13.50 0.91 39.87
N ILE A 181 -14.71 1.44 40.11
CA ILE A 181 -15.94 0.65 40.19
C ILE A 181 -16.14 -0.13 38.90
N ARG A 182 -15.95 0.53 37.74
CA ARG A 182 -16.11 -0.10 36.43
C ARG A 182 -15.14 -1.26 36.29
N ASP A 183 -13.85 -1.00 36.49
CA ASP A 183 -12.81 -2.00 36.26
C ASP A 183 -13.03 -3.23 37.14
N ARG A 184 -13.41 -3.02 38.40
CA ARG A 184 -13.69 -4.10 39.36
C ARG A 184 -14.95 -4.90 39.00
N LEU A 185 -16.00 -4.26 38.51
CA LEU A 185 -17.24 -4.95 38.11
C LEU A 185 -17.09 -5.71 36.79
N LEU A 186 -16.20 -5.28 35.89
CA LEU A 186 -15.97 -5.92 34.59
C LEU A 186 -14.99 -7.10 34.63
N GLN A 187 -14.18 -7.27 35.69
CA GLN A 187 -13.28 -8.41 35.87
C GLN A 187 -13.90 -9.80 35.57
N PRO A 188 -15.08 -10.17 36.11
CA PRO A 188 -15.68 -11.48 35.82
C PRO A 188 -16.11 -11.63 34.35
N LEU A 189 -16.50 -10.54 33.69
CA LEU A 189 -16.85 -10.54 32.26
C LEU A 189 -15.61 -10.76 31.40
N HIS A 190 -14.52 -10.05 31.69
CA HIS A 190 -13.24 -10.21 31.00
C HIS A 190 -12.70 -11.64 31.16
N ALA A 191 -12.68 -12.16 32.39
CA ALA A 191 -12.22 -13.52 32.66
C ALA A 191 -13.04 -14.58 31.88
N MET A 192 -14.36 -14.39 31.84
CA MET A 192 -15.24 -15.29 31.10
C MET A 192 -15.02 -15.21 29.57
N CYS A 193 -14.90 -14.01 29.01
CA CYS A 193 -14.67 -13.83 27.57
C CYS A 193 -13.29 -14.36 27.16
N ASN A 194 -12.24 -14.04 27.92
CA ASN A 194 -10.89 -14.54 27.69
C ASN A 194 -10.83 -16.07 27.76
N PHE A 195 -11.51 -16.68 28.74
CA PHE A 195 -11.60 -18.13 28.82
C PHE A 195 -12.23 -18.73 27.54
N GLN A 196 -13.32 -18.15 27.05
CA GLN A 196 -14.00 -18.63 25.85
C GLN A 196 -13.14 -18.46 24.59
N ILE A 197 -12.49 -17.30 24.42
CA ILE A 197 -11.60 -17.02 23.28
C ILE A 197 -10.42 -18.01 23.27
N ASN A 198 -9.79 -18.24 24.42
CA ASN A 198 -8.67 -19.18 24.55
C ASN A 198 -9.07 -20.65 24.28
N HIS A 199 -10.36 -20.97 24.31
CA HIS A 199 -10.90 -22.31 24.00
C HIS A 199 -11.67 -22.33 22.66
N GLY A 200 -11.35 -21.41 21.75
CA GLY A 200 -11.80 -21.45 20.35
C GLY A 200 -13.08 -20.66 20.05
N ALA A 201 -13.57 -19.81 20.95
CA ALA A 201 -14.66 -18.90 20.62
C ALA A 201 -14.17 -17.78 19.70
N VAL A 202 -14.93 -17.50 18.64
CA VAL A 202 -14.63 -16.44 17.68
C VAL A 202 -15.15 -15.11 18.20
N ILE A 203 -14.36 -14.05 18.07
CA ILE A 203 -14.79 -12.68 18.35
C ILE A 203 -15.83 -12.27 17.30
N HIS A 204 -17.00 -11.85 17.75
CA HIS A 204 -18.09 -11.48 16.85
C HIS A 204 -18.10 -9.96 16.59
N ASP A 205 -17.95 -9.56 15.32
CA ASP A 205 -18.24 -8.18 14.92
C ASP A 205 -19.74 -7.86 15.04
N SER A 206 -20.08 -6.58 15.18
CA SER A 206 -21.47 -6.09 15.23
C SER A 206 -22.23 -6.36 13.94
N LYS A 207 -23.57 -6.35 14.01
CA LYS A 207 -24.43 -6.49 12.82
C LYS A 207 -24.20 -5.36 11.83
N GLU A 208 -24.07 -4.12 12.32
CA GLU A 208 -23.80 -2.94 11.52
C GLU A 208 -22.49 -3.08 10.73
N PHE A 209 -21.40 -3.47 11.40
CA PHE A 209 -20.11 -3.71 10.75
C PHE A 209 -20.21 -4.80 9.66
N LYS A 210 -20.94 -5.90 9.94
CA LYS A 210 -21.18 -6.98 8.95
C LYS A 210 -22.04 -6.54 7.76
N GLU A 211 -22.88 -5.53 7.92
CA GLU A 211 -23.72 -4.99 6.85
C GLU A 211 -22.94 -4.00 5.98
N GLN A 212 -22.19 -3.09 6.61
CA GLN A 212 -21.28 -2.17 5.92
C GLN A 212 -20.22 -2.93 5.11
N ASN A 213 -19.59 -3.96 5.68
CA ASN A 213 -18.64 -4.81 4.94
C ASN A 213 -19.32 -5.56 3.78
N ARG A 214 -20.57 -6.02 3.94
CA ARG A 214 -21.30 -6.67 2.83
C ARG A 214 -21.62 -5.69 1.69
N GLN A 215 -21.96 -4.45 2.00
CA GLN A 215 -22.17 -3.41 0.99
C GLN A 215 -20.85 -3.06 0.28
N PHE A 216 -19.76 -2.86 1.01
CA PHE A 216 -18.42 -2.63 0.47
C PHE A 216 -17.96 -3.77 -0.47
N VAL A 217 -18.16 -5.03 -0.07
CA VAL A 217 -17.83 -6.20 -0.91
C VAL A 217 -18.68 -6.25 -2.18
N LYS A 218 -19.99 -5.92 -2.10
CA LYS A 218 -20.88 -5.86 -3.27
C LYS A 218 -20.48 -4.75 -4.24
N GLU A 219 -20.17 -3.55 -3.75
CA GLU A 219 -19.73 -2.42 -4.59
C GLU A 219 -18.40 -2.70 -5.29
N ASN A 220 -17.44 -3.31 -4.59
CA ASN A 220 -16.18 -3.72 -5.19
C ASN A 220 -16.35 -4.83 -6.24
N ASN A 221 -17.23 -5.80 -6.00
CA ASN A 221 -17.52 -6.86 -6.97
C ASN A 221 -18.27 -6.33 -8.22
N TRP A 222 -19.13 -5.32 -8.08
CA TRP A 222 -19.79 -4.66 -9.20
C TRP A 222 -18.80 -3.86 -10.06
N LYS A 223 -17.85 -3.16 -9.43
CA LYS A 223 -16.76 -2.45 -10.13
C LYS A 223 -15.82 -3.41 -10.88
N LYS A 224 -15.52 -4.60 -10.34
CA LYS A 224 -14.72 -5.63 -11.02
C LYS A 224 -15.37 -6.16 -12.31
N LYS A 225 -16.70 -6.18 -12.43
CA LYS A 225 -17.40 -6.74 -13.61
C LYS A 225 -17.39 -5.85 -14.86
N LYS A 226 -17.04 -4.56 -14.78
CA LYS A 226 -17.13 -3.62 -15.92
C LYS A 226 -15.82 -3.27 -16.64
N ILE A 227 -14.66 -3.80 -16.22
CA ILE A 227 -13.36 -3.44 -16.83
C ILE A 227 -12.53 -4.72 -17.07
N PRO A 228 -12.73 -5.47 -18.18
CA PRO A 228 -12.37 -6.89 -18.22
C PRO A 228 -10.95 -7.25 -18.66
N ILE A 229 -10.14 -6.34 -19.23
CA ILE A 229 -8.82 -6.73 -19.82
C ILE A 229 -7.63 -5.98 -19.22
N MET A 230 -7.74 -4.67 -18.94
CA MET A 230 -6.59 -3.90 -18.40
C MET A 230 -6.22 -4.23 -16.95
N ASN A 231 -7.18 -4.66 -16.12
CA ASN A 231 -6.88 -5.04 -14.72
C ASN A 231 -6.31 -6.45 -14.60
N LEU A 232 -6.64 -7.37 -15.52
CA LEU A 232 -6.10 -8.73 -15.50
C LEU A 232 -4.61 -8.75 -15.86
N LEU A 233 -4.18 -7.84 -16.74
CA LEU A 233 -2.77 -7.68 -17.09
C LEU A 233 -1.98 -7.00 -15.95
N GLY A 234 -2.52 -5.98 -15.27
CA GLY A 234 -1.80 -5.26 -14.21
C GLY A 234 -1.73 -5.96 -12.84
N GLU A 235 -2.63 -6.90 -12.53
CA GLU A 235 -2.61 -7.60 -11.23
C GLU A 235 -1.49 -8.66 -11.18
N GLU A 236 -1.26 -9.44 -12.24
CA GLU A 236 -0.24 -10.51 -12.22
C GLU A 236 0.99 -10.29 -13.11
N ILE A 237 0.94 -9.39 -14.10
CA ILE A 237 1.99 -9.28 -15.12
C ILE A 237 2.75 -7.96 -14.99
N ASN A 238 4.07 -8.05 -14.84
CA ASN A 238 4.96 -6.90 -14.90
C ASN A 238 5.10 -6.35 -16.32
N LEU A 239 4.40 -5.26 -16.63
CA LEU A 239 4.39 -4.65 -17.97
C LEU A 239 5.79 -4.19 -18.39
N ILE A 240 6.61 -3.67 -17.47
CA ILE A 240 8.01 -3.33 -17.79
C ILE A 240 8.78 -4.56 -18.23
N TRP A 241 8.61 -5.69 -17.56
CA TRP A 241 9.29 -6.94 -17.94
C TRP A 241 8.82 -7.45 -19.29
N VAL A 242 7.52 -7.39 -19.58
CA VAL A 242 6.97 -7.76 -20.88
C VAL A 242 7.52 -6.85 -21.98
N LEU A 243 7.53 -5.54 -21.77
CA LEU A 243 8.05 -4.58 -22.75
C LEU A 243 9.54 -4.82 -23.04
N LEU A 244 10.38 -4.95 -22.01
CA LEU A 244 11.81 -5.22 -22.16
C LEU A 244 12.07 -6.61 -22.78
N GLY A 245 11.28 -7.61 -22.40
CA GLY A 245 11.37 -8.96 -22.95
C GLY A 245 11.02 -9.00 -24.44
N LEU A 246 9.89 -8.40 -24.84
CA LEU A 246 9.47 -8.31 -26.24
C LEU A 246 10.49 -7.55 -27.08
N LEU A 247 11.01 -6.43 -26.57
CA LEU A 247 12.08 -5.69 -27.24
C LEU A 247 13.35 -6.53 -27.41
N SER A 248 13.76 -7.27 -26.37
CA SER A 248 14.93 -8.15 -26.39
C SER A 248 14.77 -9.29 -27.40
N VAL A 249 13.63 -9.98 -27.41
CA VAL A 249 13.33 -11.04 -28.37
C VAL A 249 13.31 -10.46 -29.79
N PHE A 250 12.65 -9.32 -29.99
CA PHE A 250 12.58 -8.67 -31.29
C PHE A 250 13.98 -8.32 -31.83
N ILE A 251 14.84 -7.71 -31.00
CA ILE A 251 16.20 -7.33 -31.45
C ILE A 251 17.07 -8.56 -31.73
N ILE A 252 16.96 -9.63 -30.92
CA ILE A 252 17.72 -10.88 -31.14
C ILE A 252 17.26 -11.55 -32.43
N SER A 253 15.96 -11.80 -32.57
CA SER A 253 15.41 -12.51 -33.73
C SER A 253 15.70 -11.77 -35.02
N PHE A 254 15.37 -10.49 -35.10
CA PHE A 254 15.54 -9.73 -36.34
C PHE A 254 16.99 -9.25 -36.55
N GLY A 255 17.71 -8.87 -35.49
CA GLY A 255 19.11 -8.50 -35.58
C GLY A 255 20.02 -9.67 -35.97
N GLY A 256 19.74 -10.87 -35.43
CA GLY A 256 20.37 -12.11 -35.87
C GLY A 256 20.07 -12.43 -37.33
N LEU A 257 18.79 -12.35 -37.73
CA LEU A 257 18.37 -12.57 -39.12
C LEU A 257 19.08 -11.61 -40.10
N VAL A 258 19.18 -10.32 -39.76
CA VAL A 258 19.85 -9.30 -40.59
C VAL A 258 21.37 -9.46 -40.64
N ASN A 259 21.98 -10.01 -39.59
CA ASN A 259 23.42 -10.25 -39.54
C ASN A 259 23.85 -11.54 -40.26
N TYR A 260 23.10 -12.64 -40.09
CA TYR A 260 23.50 -13.96 -40.59
C TYR A 260 22.81 -14.38 -41.89
N TRP A 261 21.59 -13.88 -42.16
CA TRP A 261 20.75 -14.30 -43.29
C TRP A 261 20.41 -13.12 -44.22
N ALA A 262 21.27 -12.10 -44.23
CA ALA A 262 21.08 -10.88 -45.02
C ALA A 262 20.75 -11.15 -46.51
N THR A 263 21.30 -12.19 -47.12
CA THR A 263 21.10 -12.51 -48.53
C THR A 263 19.71 -13.06 -48.87
N PHE A 264 18.99 -13.63 -47.89
CA PHE A 264 17.69 -14.28 -48.09
C PHE A 264 16.49 -13.42 -47.63
N LEU A 265 16.77 -12.26 -47.03
CA LEU A 265 15.74 -11.39 -46.48
C LEU A 265 15.07 -10.50 -47.54
N PRO A 266 13.73 -10.41 -47.57
CA PRO A 266 13.03 -9.43 -48.39
C PRO A 266 13.51 -8.02 -48.09
N LYS A 267 13.61 -7.18 -49.13
CA LYS A 267 14.15 -5.82 -49.04
C LYS A 267 13.47 -4.95 -47.96
N PHE A 268 12.18 -5.17 -47.75
CA PHE A 268 11.40 -4.53 -46.68
C PHE A 268 11.99 -4.78 -45.27
N VAL A 269 12.43 -6.00 -44.96
CA VAL A 269 12.96 -6.36 -43.63
C VAL A 269 14.35 -5.76 -43.42
N HIS A 270 15.15 -5.65 -44.48
CA HIS A 270 16.43 -4.94 -44.46
C HIS A 270 16.29 -3.47 -44.11
N ASP A 271 15.31 -2.80 -44.74
CA ASP A 271 15.08 -1.35 -44.61
C ASP A 271 14.50 -0.97 -43.23
N VAL A 272 13.83 -1.88 -42.52
CA VAL A 272 13.33 -1.63 -41.16
C VAL A 272 14.47 -1.57 -40.12
N PHE A 273 15.53 -2.37 -40.31
CA PHE A 273 16.58 -2.58 -39.32
C PHE A 273 17.89 -1.81 -39.59
N ARG A 274 18.25 -1.62 -40.86
CA ARG A 274 19.48 -0.91 -41.23
C ARG A 274 19.21 0.58 -41.38
N TYR A 275 19.87 1.41 -40.58
CA TYR A 275 19.72 2.86 -40.63
C TYR A 275 21.08 3.58 -40.57
N GLY A 276 21.13 4.79 -41.15
CA GLY A 276 22.37 5.55 -41.24
C GLY A 276 23.43 4.86 -42.10
N LYS A 277 24.58 4.51 -41.51
CA LYS A 277 25.76 4.03 -42.25
C LYS A 277 25.59 2.62 -42.84
N THR A 278 24.76 1.79 -42.22
CA THR A 278 24.55 0.39 -42.60
C THR A 278 23.56 0.20 -43.75
N HIS A 279 22.98 1.28 -44.28
CA HIS A 279 22.03 1.26 -45.40
C HIS A 279 22.75 1.56 -46.73
N LYS A 280 22.54 0.74 -47.76
CA LYS A 280 23.04 0.95 -49.15
C LYS A 280 21.89 1.59 -49.97
N SER A 281 22.01 2.85 -50.41
CA SER A 281 21.02 3.56 -51.28
C SER A 281 20.85 2.84 -52.63
N ASP A 282 19.71 2.80 -53.35
CA ASP A 282 18.85 3.94 -53.72
C ASP A 282 17.35 3.63 -53.97
N ASN A 283 16.88 2.40 -53.78
CA ASN A 283 15.47 2.02 -54.07
C ASN A 283 14.71 1.62 -52.79
N ARG A 284 14.20 2.61 -52.03
CA ARG A 284 13.36 2.36 -50.82
C ARG A 284 11.92 2.03 -51.21
N HIS A 285 11.29 1.12 -50.47
CA HIS A 285 9.85 0.90 -50.59
C HIS A 285 9.06 2.12 -50.08
N GLY A 286 8.03 2.56 -50.81
CA GLY A 286 7.28 3.79 -50.56
C GLY A 286 6.64 3.88 -49.16
N LEU A 287 6.18 2.74 -48.61
CA LEU A 287 5.60 2.66 -47.27
C LEU A 287 6.62 2.95 -46.16
N ILE A 288 7.90 2.60 -46.36
CA ILE A 288 8.95 2.81 -45.34
C ILE A 288 9.33 4.29 -45.25
N ARG A 289 9.31 5.03 -46.37
CA ARG A 289 9.56 6.48 -46.37
C ARG A 289 8.54 7.27 -45.52
N MET A 290 7.31 6.75 -45.35
CA MET A 290 6.28 7.38 -44.51
C MET A 290 6.52 7.17 -43.01
N ILE A 291 7.33 6.18 -42.64
CA ILE A 291 7.54 5.74 -41.24
C ILE A 291 8.98 6.08 -40.78
N GLU A 292 9.70 6.91 -41.53
CA GLU A 292 11.06 7.33 -41.23
C GLU A 292 11.11 8.72 -40.59
N ILE A 293 11.85 8.86 -39.50
CA ILE A 293 12.07 10.13 -38.81
C ILE A 293 13.53 10.58 -38.87
N PRO A 294 13.81 11.89 -38.74
CA PRO A 294 15.17 12.40 -38.74
C PRO A 294 16.01 11.87 -37.57
N LYS A 295 17.27 11.51 -37.84
CA LYS A 295 18.17 10.94 -36.82
C LYS A 295 18.44 11.89 -35.65
N HIS A 296 18.35 13.21 -35.83
CA HIS A 296 18.61 14.16 -34.73
C HIS A 296 17.53 14.15 -33.63
N TYR A 297 16.41 13.45 -33.84
CA TYR A 297 15.37 13.23 -32.84
C TYR A 297 15.84 12.34 -31.66
N TYR A 298 17.07 11.78 -31.70
CA TYR A 298 17.71 11.16 -30.53
C TYR A 298 17.75 12.09 -29.31
N SER A 299 17.82 13.41 -29.52
CA SER A 299 17.78 14.39 -28.43
C SER A 299 16.48 14.34 -27.62
N HIS A 300 15.35 13.96 -28.24
CA HIS A 300 14.05 13.90 -27.58
C HIS A 300 14.02 12.90 -26.42
N TYR A 301 14.73 11.77 -26.54
CA TYR A 301 14.75 10.78 -25.47
C TYR A 301 15.41 11.33 -24.21
N TYR A 302 16.49 12.08 -24.36
CA TYR A 302 17.22 12.66 -23.24
C TYR A 302 16.44 13.81 -22.62
N ILE A 303 15.75 14.63 -23.42
CA ILE A 303 14.81 15.65 -22.92
C ILE A 303 13.69 14.98 -22.11
N PHE A 304 13.07 13.93 -22.66
CA PHE A 304 12.05 13.16 -21.95
C PHE A 304 12.58 12.57 -20.64
N THR A 305 13.77 11.96 -20.66
CA THR A 305 14.39 11.38 -19.46
C THR A 305 14.68 12.44 -18.41
N LEU A 306 15.12 13.64 -18.81
CA LEU A 306 15.35 14.72 -17.86
C LEU A 306 14.05 15.24 -17.26
N LEU A 307 12.98 15.38 -18.04
CA LEU A 307 11.68 15.80 -17.52
C LEU A 307 11.04 14.73 -16.62
N TYR A 308 10.88 13.51 -17.17
CA TYR A 308 10.23 12.39 -16.49
C TYR A 308 11.07 11.87 -15.32
N GLY A 309 12.37 11.67 -15.55
CA GLY A 309 13.31 11.22 -14.53
C GLY A 309 13.48 12.24 -13.40
N SER A 310 13.49 13.55 -13.68
CA SER A 310 13.52 14.55 -12.60
C SER A 310 12.24 14.55 -11.78
N ALA A 311 11.08 14.32 -12.40
CA ALA A 311 9.84 14.17 -11.64
C ALA A 311 9.91 12.97 -10.69
N LEU A 312 10.41 11.81 -11.15
CA LEU A 312 10.60 10.64 -10.29
C LEU A 312 11.66 10.86 -9.21
N TRP A 313 12.76 11.54 -9.56
CA TRP A 313 13.82 11.90 -8.62
C TRP A 313 13.31 12.85 -7.52
N LEU A 314 12.45 13.81 -7.83
CA LEU A 314 11.81 14.69 -6.84
C LEU A 314 10.89 13.93 -5.89
N VAL A 315 10.15 12.93 -6.40
CA VAL A 315 9.35 12.05 -5.53
C VAL A 315 10.27 11.24 -4.61
N ALA A 316 11.36 10.66 -5.14
CA ALA A 316 12.34 9.92 -4.34
C ALA A 316 13.04 10.81 -3.30
N LEU A 317 13.35 12.07 -3.64
CA LEU A 317 13.87 13.05 -2.69
C LEU A 317 12.87 13.29 -1.54
N GLY A 318 11.59 13.47 -1.87
CA GLY A 318 10.54 13.64 -0.87
C GLY A 318 10.41 12.45 0.08
N VAL A 319 10.41 11.23 -0.47
CA VAL A 319 10.31 9.99 0.30
C VAL A 319 11.52 9.76 1.19
N TYR A 320 12.74 9.93 0.66
CA TYR A 320 13.96 9.51 1.35
C TYR A 320 14.62 10.56 2.24
N PHE A 321 14.38 11.85 1.97
CA PHE A 321 15.00 12.95 2.71
C PHE A 321 14.00 13.84 3.45
N LEU A 322 12.77 13.94 2.96
CA LEU A 322 11.74 14.79 3.56
C LEU A 322 10.68 14.00 4.34
N GLU A 323 10.80 12.67 4.38
CA GLU A 323 9.85 11.76 5.03
C GLU A 323 8.39 11.95 4.56
N VAL A 324 8.22 12.40 3.32
CA VAL A 324 6.91 12.59 2.70
C VAL A 324 6.50 11.29 2.00
N PRO A 325 5.33 10.71 2.33
CA PRO A 325 4.89 9.48 1.69
C PRO A 325 4.69 9.67 0.18
N ALA A 326 5.03 8.65 -0.60
CA ALA A 326 4.81 8.66 -2.05
C ALA A 326 3.31 8.87 -2.35
N PRO A 327 2.95 9.74 -3.32
CA PRO A 327 1.55 10.01 -3.62
C PRO A 327 0.79 8.74 -4.00
N GLN A 328 -0.43 8.58 -3.47
CA GLN A 328 -1.24 7.37 -3.69
C GLN A 328 -1.53 7.08 -5.17
N PHE A 329 -1.71 8.12 -6.00
CA PHE A 329 -1.87 7.93 -7.44
C PHE A 329 -0.60 7.36 -8.10
N PHE A 330 0.57 7.75 -7.58
CA PHE A 330 1.87 7.31 -8.08
C PHE A 330 2.13 5.85 -7.70
N LEU A 331 1.80 5.46 -6.46
CA LEU A 331 1.85 4.06 -6.03
C LEU A 331 0.96 3.16 -6.90
N ARG A 332 -0.28 3.59 -7.18
CA ARG A 332 -1.18 2.87 -8.10
C ARG A 332 -0.64 2.79 -9.52
N PHE A 333 0.03 3.84 -9.99
CA PHE A 333 0.68 3.84 -11.28
C PHE A 333 1.83 2.81 -11.33
N LEU A 334 2.66 2.74 -10.28
CA LEU A 334 3.71 1.72 -10.18
C LEU A 334 3.14 0.31 -10.07
N ASP A 335 2.01 0.11 -9.39
CA ASP A 335 1.30 -1.18 -9.36
C ASP A 335 0.77 -1.58 -10.75
N PHE A 336 0.25 -0.61 -11.51
CA PHE A 336 -0.26 -0.84 -12.87
C PHE A 336 0.86 -1.20 -13.87
N VAL A 337 2.02 -0.53 -13.77
CA VAL A 337 3.14 -0.73 -14.69
C VAL A 337 4.05 -1.91 -14.27
N GLY A 338 4.13 -2.18 -12.98
CA GLY A 338 4.75 -3.38 -12.41
C GLY A 338 3.69 -4.42 -12.11
N THR A 339 3.43 -4.67 -10.83
CA THR A 339 2.38 -5.59 -10.36
C THR A 339 1.93 -5.14 -8.96
N ILE A 340 0.77 -5.58 -8.50
CA ILE A 340 0.34 -5.38 -7.11
C ILE A 340 1.21 -6.16 -6.10
N HIS A 341 2.03 -7.12 -6.57
CA HIS A 341 2.87 -7.98 -5.74
C HIS A 341 4.34 -7.53 -5.67
N ARG A 342 4.64 -6.25 -5.96
CA ARG A 342 6.01 -5.72 -5.90
C ARG A 342 6.62 -5.89 -4.51
N THR A 343 7.88 -6.34 -4.49
CA THR A 343 8.68 -6.52 -3.27
C THR A 343 9.89 -5.61 -3.26
N GLU A 344 10.35 -5.25 -2.07
CA GLU A 344 11.59 -4.50 -1.89
C GLU A 344 12.80 -5.41 -2.09
N SER A 345 13.70 -5.03 -2.99
CA SER A 345 14.90 -5.82 -3.33
C SER A 345 16.18 -4.98 -3.40
N THR A 346 16.06 -3.65 -3.31
CA THR A 346 17.17 -2.69 -3.25
C THR A 346 17.09 -1.80 -2.01
N SER A 347 18.15 -1.04 -1.74
CA SER A 347 18.17 -0.05 -0.68
C SER A 347 17.71 1.33 -1.19
N ALA A 348 17.27 2.20 -0.29
CA ALA A 348 16.91 3.59 -0.64
C ALA A 348 18.10 4.33 -1.25
N GLU A 349 19.30 4.10 -0.72
CA GLU A 349 20.55 4.69 -1.21
C GLU A 349 20.85 4.21 -2.63
N GLY A 350 20.72 2.91 -2.90
CA GLY A 350 20.93 2.34 -4.23
C GLY A 350 19.98 2.95 -5.26
N ALA A 351 18.68 2.99 -4.96
CA ALA A 351 17.67 3.57 -5.85
C ALA A 351 17.92 5.06 -6.12
N PHE A 352 18.21 5.85 -5.07
CA PHE A 352 18.44 7.29 -5.20
C PHE A 352 19.74 7.62 -5.95
N ILE A 353 20.84 6.92 -5.67
CA ILE A 353 22.11 7.07 -6.39
C ILE A 353 21.91 6.72 -7.87
N ALA A 354 21.25 5.60 -8.18
CA ALA A 354 21.01 5.19 -9.55
C ALA A 354 20.19 6.22 -10.35
N LEU A 355 19.10 6.75 -9.77
CA LEU A 355 18.31 7.81 -10.39
C LEU A 355 19.11 9.10 -10.61
N THR A 356 19.94 9.47 -9.63
CA THR A 356 20.79 10.67 -9.73
C THR A 356 21.80 10.52 -10.87
N LEU A 357 22.49 9.37 -10.93
CA LEU A 357 23.44 9.07 -12.00
C LEU A 357 22.76 8.97 -13.37
N LEU A 358 21.52 8.48 -13.44
CA LEU A 358 20.73 8.50 -14.69
C LEU A 358 20.51 9.92 -15.21
N LEU A 359 20.19 10.88 -14.33
CA LEU A 359 20.04 12.29 -14.73
C LEU A 359 21.38 12.90 -15.19
N VAL A 360 22.49 12.54 -14.52
CA VAL A 360 23.84 12.93 -14.95
C VAL A 360 24.15 12.39 -16.35
N GLN A 361 23.88 11.11 -16.59
CA GLN A 361 24.04 10.49 -17.92
C GLN A 361 23.17 11.18 -18.96
N ALA A 362 21.87 11.37 -18.68
CA ALA A 362 20.94 11.98 -19.61
C ALA A 362 21.34 13.42 -19.97
N THR A 363 21.79 14.20 -18.98
CA THR A 363 22.30 15.57 -19.18
C THR A 363 23.52 15.58 -20.10
N ARG A 364 24.52 14.74 -19.81
CA ARG A 364 25.71 14.61 -20.66
C ARG A 364 25.34 14.18 -22.08
N ARG A 365 24.47 13.18 -22.23
CA ARG A 365 24.06 12.67 -23.54
C ARG A 365 23.25 13.69 -24.34
N LEU A 366 22.42 14.50 -23.68
CA LEU A 366 21.73 15.63 -24.32
C LEU A 366 22.75 16.66 -24.80
N TYR A 367 23.71 17.05 -23.95
CA TYR A 367 24.78 17.97 -24.33
C TYR A 367 25.56 17.47 -25.56
N GLU A 368 25.95 16.19 -25.57
CA GLU A 368 26.63 15.56 -26.70
C GLU A 368 25.77 15.59 -27.97
N CYS A 369 24.46 15.37 -27.87
CA CYS A 369 23.55 15.43 -29.02
C CYS A 369 23.43 16.84 -29.60
N LEU A 370 23.42 17.86 -28.75
CA LEU A 370 23.23 19.25 -29.17
C LEU A 370 24.51 19.91 -29.68
N HIS A 371 25.65 19.61 -29.04
CA HIS A 371 26.91 20.36 -29.24
C HIS A 371 28.04 19.53 -29.82
N VAL A 372 28.08 18.21 -29.57
CA VAL A 372 29.18 17.36 -30.05
C VAL A 372 28.82 16.71 -31.39
N ASN A 373 27.60 16.20 -31.54
CA ASN A 373 27.21 15.44 -32.73
C ASN A 373 27.02 16.33 -33.97
N VAL A 374 27.65 15.94 -35.08
CA VAL A 374 27.44 16.60 -36.38
C VAL A 374 26.07 16.19 -36.95
N LYS A 375 25.23 17.17 -37.25
CA LYS A 375 23.91 16.97 -37.87
C LYS A 375 24.06 16.26 -39.22
N SER A 376 23.30 15.20 -39.41
CA SER A 376 23.28 14.43 -40.66
C SER A 376 21.85 14.24 -41.15
N ASN A 377 21.63 14.21 -42.47
CA ASN A 377 20.33 13.91 -43.10
C ASN A 377 19.92 12.42 -42.99
N ALA A 378 20.63 11.63 -42.19
CA ALA A 378 20.26 10.25 -41.91
C ALA A 378 18.87 10.19 -41.26
N ARG A 379 18.10 9.17 -41.64
CA ARG A 379 16.80 8.84 -41.05
C ARG A 379 16.87 7.51 -40.30
N MET A 380 15.97 7.31 -39.35
CA MET A 380 15.73 6.04 -38.66
C MET A 380 14.24 5.67 -38.74
N ASN A 381 13.93 4.38 -38.63
CA ASN A 381 12.55 3.91 -38.58
C ASN A 381 11.87 4.33 -37.25
N VAL A 382 10.58 4.70 -37.28
CA VAL A 382 9.82 5.12 -36.09
C VAL A 382 9.79 4.06 -35.00
N LEU A 383 9.86 2.77 -35.33
CA LEU A 383 9.87 1.70 -34.35
C LEU A 383 11.11 1.76 -33.45
N HIS A 384 12.27 2.14 -34.00
CA HIS A 384 13.47 2.40 -33.20
C HIS A 384 13.29 3.62 -32.29
N HIS A 385 12.48 4.59 -32.72
CA HIS A 385 12.12 5.75 -31.91
C HIS A 385 11.24 5.39 -30.72
N ILE A 386 10.20 4.61 -30.97
CA ILE A 386 9.30 4.09 -29.95
C ILE A 386 10.08 3.22 -28.96
N ALA A 387 10.95 2.32 -29.43
CA ALA A 387 11.80 1.51 -28.56
C ALA A 387 12.69 2.37 -27.65
N GLY A 388 13.22 3.48 -28.17
CA GLY A 388 13.98 4.45 -27.39
C GLY A 388 13.14 5.05 -26.25
N PHE A 389 11.93 5.53 -26.54
CA PHE A 389 11.04 6.06 -25.49
C PHE A 389 10.63 5.01 -24.47
N VAL A 390 10.30 3.79 -24.92
CA VAL A 390 9.98 2.68 -24.01
C VAL A 390 11.15 2.41 -23.08
N HIS A 391 12.38 2.36 -23.60
CA HIS A 391 13.59 2.21 -22.77
C HIS A 391 13.72 3.33 -21.73
N TYR A 392 13.66 4.59 -22.16
CA TYR A 392 13.82 5.73 -21.25
C TYR A 392 12.63 5.96 -20.30
N PHE A 393 11.48 5.33 -20.56
CA PHE A 393 10.38 5.19 -19.61
C PHE A 393 10.65 4.06 -18.60
N CYS A 394 11.04 2.87 -19.08
CA CYS A 394 11.28 1.69 -18.25
C CYS A 394 12.43 1.88 -17.27
N VAL A 395 13.50 2.60 -17.64
CA VAL A 395 14.70 2.74 -16.80
C VAL A 395 14.41 3.45 -15.46
N PRO A 396 13.98 4.72 -15.44
CA PRO A 396 13.73 5.42 -14.17
C PRO A 396 12.51 4.84 -13.40
N THR A 397 11.49 4.36 -14.10
CA THR A 397 10.34 3.68 -13.46
C THR A 397 10.77 2.38 -12.80
N GLY A 398 11.57 1.59 -13.50
CA GLY A 398 12.06 0.29 -13.04
C GLY A 398 12.98 0.41 -11.83
N MET A 399 13.78 1.48 -11.75
CA MET A 399 14.58 1.79 -10.55
C MET A 399 13.74 1.99 -9.28
N LEU A 400 12.48 2.44 -9.41
CA LEU A 400 11.57 2.66 -8.28
C LEU A 400 10.62 1.49 -8.01
N LEU A 401 10.45 0.56 -8.95
CA LEU A 401 9.48 -0.53 -8.82
C LEU A 401 9.74 -1.43 -7.60
N GLU A 402 11.01 -1.69 -7.29
CA GLU A 402 11.45 -2.56 -6.19
C GLU A 402 12.22 -1.78 -5.10
N ALA A 403 12.13 -0.44 -5.13
CA ALA A 403 12.74 0.45 -4.16
C ALA A 403 11.84 0.59 -2.92
N PRO A 404 12.41 0.71 -1.69
CA PRO A 404 11.62 0.85 -0.48
C PRO A 404 10.85 2.18 -0.49
N GLY A 405 9.66 2.19 0.12
CA GLY A 405 8.78 3.38 0.20
C GLY A 405 7.92 3.63 -1.05
N PHE A 406 7.95 2.71 -2.02
CA PHE A 406 7.21 2.81 -3.29
C PHE A 406 6.18 1.69 -3.49
N GLN A 407 5.83 0.96 -2.43
CA GLN A 407 4.84 -0.10 -2.38
C GLN A 407 3.58 0.37 -1.65
N GLN A 408 2.43 -0.24 -1.95
CA GLN A 408 1.22 -0.01 -1.16
C GLN A 408 1.42 -0.52 0.27
N GLU A 409 1.00 0.27 1.27
CA GLU A 409 0.98 -0.19 2.65
C GLU A 409 0.12 -1.45 2.79
N LYS A 410 0.72 -2.54 3.26
CA LYS A 410 -0.06 -3.66 3.79
C LYS A 410 -0.69 -3.17 5.10
N ARG A 411 -2.02 -3.28 5.24
CA ARG A 411 -2.78 -2.91 6.45
C ARG A 411 -2.01 -3.30 7.71
N GLY A 412 -1.57 -2.31 8.50
CA GLY A 412 -0.84 -2.50 9.76
C GLY A 412 0.67 -2.27 9.72
N PHE A 413 1.26 -1.92 8.58
CA PHE A 413 2.66 -1.51 8.50
C PHE A 413 2.78 -0.01 8.82
N GLN A 414 3.47 0.34 9.91
CA GLN A 414 3.90 1.74 10.14
C GLN A 414 4.88 2.11 9.02
N TRP A 415 4.84 3.35 8.54
CA TRP A 415 5.93 3.93 7.74
C TRP A 415 7.22 3.74 8.53
N MET A 416 7.99 2.70 8.18
CA MET A 416 9.34 2.56 8.66
C MET A 416 10.08 3.79 8.12
N HIS A 417 10.80 4.53 8.96
CA HIS A 417 11.55 5.71 8.51
C HIS A 417 12.62 5.26 7.49
N VAL A 418 12.25 5.23 6.19
CA VAL A 418 13.16 4.91 5.10
C VAL A 418 13.96 6.18 4.82
N GLN A 419 15.05 6.34 5.57
CA GLN A 419 15.95 7.48 5.41
C GLN A 419 17.16 7.10 4.57
N PHE A 420 17.54 7.99 3.66
CA PHE A 420 18.83 7.90 3.00
C PHE A 420 19.95 8.25 3.99
N MET A 421 20.93 7.36 4.17
CA MET A 421 22.11 7.66 4.96
C MET A 421 23.41 7.33 4.21
N ILE A 422 24.27 8.34 4.03
CA ILE A 422 25.57 8.19 3.35
C ILE A 422 26.43 7.05 3.91
N PRO A 423 26.50 6.82 5.25
CA PRO A 423 27.25 5.69 5.82
C PRO A 423 26.75 4.30 5.40
N ASN A 424 25.50 4.17 4.96
CA ASN A 424 24.91 2.90 4.53
C ASN A 424 25.28 2.54 3.08
N VAL A 425 25.89 3.47 2.33
CA VAL A 425 26.38 3.22 0.98
C VAL A 425 27.56 2.28 1.05
N ILE A 426 27.37 1.04 0.60
CA ILE A 426 28.41 0.01 0.65
C ILE A 426 29.55 0.35 -0.33
N VAL A 427 30.78 -0.08 -0.01
CA VAL A 427 32.00 0.18 -0.82
C VAL A 427 31.80 -0.16 -2.31
N VAL A 428 31.05 -1.23 -2.58
CA VAL A 428 30.72 -1.68 -3.95
C VAL A 428 29.94 -0.60 -4.73
N GLN A 429 29.04 0.14 -4.09
CA GLN A 429 28.29 1.23 -4.74
C GLN A 429 29.21 2.41 -5.09
N TRP A 430 30.15 2.77 -4.21
CA TRP A 430 31.15 3.81 -4.52
C TRP A 430 32.08 3.43 -5.66
N ILE A 431 32.53 2.17 -5.70
CA ILE A 431 33.30 1.65 -6.83
C ILE A 431 32.48 1.74 -8.12
N ALA A 432 31.20 1.33 -8.09
CA ALA A 432 30.33 1.43 -9.25
C ALA A 432 30.10 2.88 -9.72
N VAL A 433 29.98 3.84 -8.80
CA VAL A 433 29.90 5.28 -9.10
C VAL A 433 31.19 5.75 -9.81
N ALA A 434 32.37 5.36 -9.31
CA ALA A 434 33.64 5.72 -9.94
C ALA A 434 33.77 5.12 -11.36
N VAL A 435 33.42 3.84 -11.52
CA VAL A 435 33.41 3.16 -12.82
C VAL A 435 32.40 3.80 -13.78
N PHE A 436 31.24 4.24 -13.29
CA PHE A 436 30.24 4.97 -14.08
C PHE A 436 30.82 6.24 -14.69
N PHE A 437 31.52 7.06 -13.90
CA PHE A 437 32.14 8.30 -14.41
C PHE A 437 33.28 8.01 -15.39
N TRP A 438 34.10 7.00 -15.10
CA TRP A 438 35.17 6.55 -15.99
C TRP A 438 34.63 6.08 -17.36
N ALA A 439 33.59 5.24 -17.37
CA ALA A 439 32.93 4.80 -18.58
C ALA A 439 32.24 5.96 -19.32
N GLY A 440 31.60 6.88 -18.57
CA GLY A 440 31.00 8.10 -19.14
C GLY A 440 32.01 9.00 -19.84
N TYR A 441 33.22 9.14 -19.28
CA TYR A 441 34.32 9.87 -19.91
C TYR A 441 34.75 9.23 -21.24
N HIS A 442 34.99 7.92 -21.25
CA HIS A 442 35.39 7.20 -22.47
C HIS A 442 34.29 7.20 -23.53
N GLN A 443 33.02 7.15 -23.13
CA GLN A 443 31.91 7.28 -24.05
C GLN A 443 31.87 8.66 -24.73
N ASN A 444 32.00 9.74 -23.95
CA ASN A 444 32.05 11.11 -24.48
C ASN A 444 33.23 11.28 -25.45
N LYS A 445 34.41 10.81 -25.05
CA LYS A 445 35.62 10.85 -25.90
C LYS A 445 35.42 10.10 -27.21
N ALA A 446 34.78 8.93 -27.17
CA ALA A 446 34.43 8.19 -28.39
C ALA A 446 33.48 8.98 -29.31
N HIS A 447 32.47 9.68 -28.77
CA HIS A 447 31.59 10.55 -29.55
C HIS A 447 32.32 11.74 -30.17
N GLN A 448 33.25 12.35 -29.45
CA GLN A 448 34.07 13.44 -29.96
C GLN A 448 34.97 12.98 -31.13
N ILE A 449 35.61 11.82 -31.00
CA ILE A 449 36.39 11.21 -32.10
C ILE A 449 35.50 11.01 -33.33
N LEU A 450 34.33 10.39 -33.16
CA LEU A 450 33.39 10.17 -34.27
C LEU A 450 32.87 11.46 -34.91
N SER A 451 32.66 12.50 -34.10
CA SER A 451 32.25 13.82 -34.58
C SER A 451 33.35 14.50 -35.39
N ASN A 452 34.59 14.50 -34.89
CA ASN A 452 35.72 15.14 -35.53
C ASN A 452 36.05 14.51 -36.89
N LEU A 453 35.81 13.21 -37.09
CA LEU A 453 35.94 12.56 -38.40
C LEU A 453 35.02 13.13 -39.49
N ARG A 454 33.93 13.81 -39.09
CA ARG A 454 32.94 14.39 -40.00
C ARG A 454 33.11 15.89 -40.22
N LYS A 455 33.82 16.58 -39.33
CA LYS A 455 34.06 18.03 -39.47
C LYS A 455 34.91 18.30 -40.71
N GLY A 456 34.44 19.19 -41.58
CA GLY A 456 35.16 19.59 -42.80
C GLY A 456 35.13 18.60 -43.96
N LYS A 457 34.32 17.53 -43.91
CA LYS A 457 34.13 16.57 -45.02
C LYS A 457 32.67 16.55 -45.49
N SER A 458 32.42 16.14 -46.74
CA SER A 458 31.04 15.92 -47.22
C SER A 458 30.35 14.87 -46.35
N SER A 459 29.05 15.06 -46.09
CA SER A 459 28.26 14.24 -45.16
C SER A 459 28.17 12.75 -45.51
N SER A 460 28.68 12.34 -46.67
CA SER A 460 28.65 10.97 -47.22
C SER A 460 29.98 10.21 -47.10
N SER A 461 31.10 10.88 -46.77
CA SER A 461 32.40 10.22 -46.66
C SER A 461 32.63 9.65 -45.25
N TYR A 462 32.94 8.35 -45.16
CA TYR A 462 33.22 7.67 -43.89
C TYR A 462 34.71 7.38 -43.75
N SER A 463 35.23 7.39 -42.53
CA SER A 463 36.64 7.10 -42.22
C SER A 463 36.75 6.14 -41.02
N ILE A 464 37.88 5.44 -40.90
CA ILE A 464 38.15 4.52 -39.79
C ILE A 464 38.50 5.34 -38.54
N PRO A 465 37.77 5.18 -37.41
CA PRO A 465 38.10 5.88 -36.17
C PRO A 465 39.35 5.32 -35.50
N ARG A 466 40.16 6.21 -34.92
CA ARG A 466 41.43 5.94 -34.24
C ARG A 466 41.50 6.72 -32.93
N GLY A 467 42.28 6.21 -31.99
CA GLY A 467 42.47 6.77 -30.65
C GLY A 467 41.51 6.21 -29.59
N ASP A 468 41.97 6.23 -28.34
CA ASP A 468 41.25 5.69 -27.18
C ASP A 468 40.87 4.22 -27.38
N TRP A 469 39.69 3.79 -26.90
CA TRP A 469 39.26 2.40 -27.03
C TRP A 469 38.97 1.95 -28.47
N PHE A 470 38.96 2.86 -29.46
CA PHE A 470 38.81 2.45 -30.86
C PHE A 470 39.97 1.56 -31.32
N GLU A 471 41.15 1.60 -30.67
CA GLU A 471 42.24 0.69 -31.05
C GLU A 471 41.96 -0.78 -30.75
N TYR A 472 41.05 -1.06 -29.81
CA TYR A 472 40.72 -2.43 -29.39
C TYR A 472 39.36 -2.88 -29.90
N VAL A 473 38.37 -1.98 -29.94
CA VAL A 473 36.99 -2.31 -30.32
C VAL A 473 36.43 -1.33 -31.35
N SER A 474 35.47 -1.81 -32.12
CA SER A 474 34.88 -1.05 -33.23
C SER A 474 33.87 -0.01 -32.74
N CYS A 475 33.20 -0.30 -31.63
CA CYS A 475 32.16 0.54 -31.05
C CYS A 475 32.37 0.78 -29.54
N PRO A 476 33.43 1.50 -29.13
CA PRO A 476 33.74 1.73 -27.72
C PRO A 476 32.68 2.50 -26.95
N HIS A 477 31.90 3.35 -27.64
CA HIS A 477 30.77 4.06 -27.04
C HIS A 477 29.63 3.11 -26.64
N TYR A 478 29.47 1.98 -27.33
CA TYR A 478 28.53 0.92 -26.95
C TYR A 478 29.08 0.09 -25.78
N THR A 479 30.39 -0.22 -25.77
CA THR A 479 31.07 -0.84 -24.63
C THR A 479 30.88 -0.02 -23.35
N ALA A 480 31.11 1.29 -23.44
CA ALA A 480 30.95 2.20 -22.31
C ALA A 480 29.49 2.27 -21.84
N GLU A 481 28.50 2.24 -22.75
CA GLU A 481 27.08 2.21 -22.37
C GLU A 481 26.75 0.93 -21.60
N VAL A 482 27.25 -0.23 -22.04
CA VAL A 482 27.07 -1.51 -21.32
C VAL A 482 27.66 -1.42 -19.91
N ILE A 483 28.87 -0.86 -19.76
CA ILE A 483 29.50 -0.66 -18.45
C ILE A 483 28.65 0.24 -17.56
N ILE A 484 28.16 1.38 -18.09
CA ILE A 484 27.31 2.32 -17.38
C ILE A 484 26.05 1.65 -16.83
N TYR A 485 25.34 0.86 -17.66
CA TYR A 485 24.15 0.14 -17.21
C TYR A 485 24.47 -1.03 -16.26
N GLY A 486 25.65 -1.64 -16.40
CA GLY A 486 26.18 -2.57 -15.41
C GLY A 486 26.38 -1.91 -14.04
N CYS A 487 26.89 -0.68 -14.00
CA CYS A 487 27.00 0.10 -12.77
C CYS A 487 25.63 0.35 -12.13
N PHE A 488 24.59 0.69 -12.90
CA PHE A 488 23.22 0.79 -12.35
C PHE A 488 22.75 -0.53 -11.72
N SER A 489 22.96 -1.66 -12.39
CA SER A 489 22.58 -2.97 -11.85
C SER A 489 23.35 -3.32 -10.57
N ILE A 490 24.62 -2.94 -10.47
CA ILE A 490 25.42 -3.13 -9.25
C ILE A 490 24.94 -2.23 -8.11
N ILE A 491 24.64 -0.96 -8.42
CA ILE A 491 24.18 0.03 -7.43
C ILE A 491 22.82 -0.37 -6.83
N LEU A 492 21.89 -0.82 -7.68
CA LEU A 492 20.59 -1.35 -7.26
C LEU A 492 20.71 -2.71 -6.56
N GLY A 493 21.78 -3.47 -6.84
CA GLY A 493 22.01 -4.80 -6.31
C GLY A 493 21.43 -5.91 -7.21
N ILE A 494 22.09 -7.07 -7.22
CA ILE A 494 21.78 -8.20 -8.12
C ILE A 494 20.37 -8.77 -7.87
N LYS A 495 19.81 -8.58 -6.67
CA LYS A 495 18.44 -9.00 -6.33
C LYS A 495 17.37 -8.13 -7.00
N HIS A 496 17.73 -6.96 -7.52
CA HIS A 496 16.83 -6.03 -8.19
C HIS A 496 16.55 -6.47 -9.63
N GLN A 497 15.48 -7.25 -9.80
CA GLN A 497 15.19 -8.02 -11.00
C GLN A 497 14.95 -7.13 -12.22
N THR A 498 14.18 -6.06 -12.05
CA THR A 498 13.89 -5.09 -13.11
C THR A 498 15.16 -4.40 -13.58
N GLY A 499 16.06 -4.08 -12.66
CA GLY A 499 17.37 -3.47 -12.95
C GLY A 499 18.27 -4.39 -13.77
N LEU A 500 18.29 -5.68 -13.41
CA LEU A 500 19.00 -6.70 -14.16
C LEU A 500 18.44 -6.88 -15.57
N LEU A 501 17.11 -6.89 -15.73
CA LEU A 501 16.45 -6.97 -17.04
C LEU A 501 16.78 -5.76 -17.93
N ILE A 502 16.80 -4.55 -17.36
CA ILE A 502 17.23 -3.34 -18.06
C ILE A 502 18.68 -3.49 -18.55
N PHE A 503 19.58 -3.97 -17.69
CA PHE A 503 20.97 -4.20 -18.06
C PHE A 503 21.10 -5.25 -19.18
N ILE A 504 20.40 -6.37 -19.07
CA ILE A 504 20.38 -7.42 -20.10
C ILE A 504 19.87 -6.86 -21.44
N TRP A 505 18.78 -6.09 -21.42
CA TRP A 505 18.26 -5.42 -22.61
C TRP A 505 19.31 -4.52 -23.27
N VAL A 506 19.99 -3.67 -22.48
CA VAL A 506 21.05 -2.79 -22.99
C VAL A 506 22.21 -3.61 -23.55
N LEU A 507 22.67 -4.64 -22.83
CA LEU A 507 23.74 -5.54 -23.28
C LEU A 507 23.41 -6.14 -24.64
N ILE A 508 22.22 -6.72 -24.79
CA ILE A 508 21.75 -7.33 -26.04
C ILE A 508 21.70 -6.29 -27.16
N ASN A 509 21.01 -5.17 -26.93
CA ASN A 509 20.81 -4.13 -27.94
C ASN A 509 22.14 -3.52 -28.42
N GLN A 510 23.04 -3.18 -27.48
CA GLN A 510 24.35 -2.63 -27.83
C GLN A 510 25.25 -3.65 -28.51
N THR A 511 25.19 -4.93 -28.11
CA THR A 511 25.96 -6.00 -28.75
C THR A 511 25.54 -6.18 -30.21
N ILE A 512 24.24 -6.28 -30.50
CA ILE A 512 23.74 -6.44 -31.87
C ILE A 512 24.07 -5.21 -32.72
N ALA A 513 23.87 -4.00 -32.19
CA ALA A 513 24.22 -2.76 -32.90
C ALA A 513 25.73 -2.65 -33.17
N SER A 514 26.57 -3.13 -32.26
CA SER A 514 28.02 -3.17 -32.42
C SER A 514 28.43 -4.13 -33.54
N LEU A 515 27.83 -5.32 -33.61
CA LEU A 515 28.14 -6.35 -34.62
C LEU A 515 27.80 -5.84 -36.02
N MET A 516 26.61 -5.24 -36.18
CA MET A 516 26.21 -4.61 -37.44
C MET A 516 27.21 -3.54 -37.87
N SER A 517 27.71 -2.74 -36.93
CA SER A 517 28.73 -1.72 -37.21
C SER A 517 30.10 -2.31 -37.53
N HIS A 518 30.48 -3.40 -36.87
CA HIS A 518 31.76 -4.08 -37.06
C HIS A 518 31.84 -4.73 -38.44
N PHE A 519 30.83 -5.53 -38.82
CA PHE A 519 30.75 -6.15 -40.14
C PHE A 519 30.71 -5.10 -41.25
N TRP A 520 30.02 -3.99 -41.03
CA TRP A 520 30.02 -2.89 -41.99
C TRP A 520 31.41 -2.26 -42.18
N TYR A 521 32.19 -2.09 -41.10
CA TYR A 521 33.56 -1.57 -41.22
C TYR A 521 34.48 -2.54 -41.98
N GLN A 522 34.32 -3.84 -41.75
CA GLN A 522 35.07 -4.90 -42.46
C GLN A 522 34.70 -4.96 -43.95
N ASP A 523 33.41 -4.83 -44.30
CA ASP A 523 32.94 -4.81 -45.71
C ASP A 523 33.41 -3.55 -46.44
N LYS A 524 33.42 -2.40 -45.74
CA LYS A 524 33.66 -1.10 -46.37
C LYS A 524 35.13 -0.73 -46.53
N PHE A 525 36.00 -1.15 -45.61
CA PHE A 525 37.39 -0.73 -45.59
C PHE A 525 38.33 -1.93 -45.67
N GLU A 526 39.02 -2.08 -46.80
CA GLU A 526 40.03 -3.14 -46.99
C GLU A 526 41.13 -3.10 -45.92
N ASN A 527 41.54 -1.89 -45.51
CA ASN A 527 42.57 -1.66 -44.50
C ASN A 527 42.02 -1.60 -43.06
N TYR A 528 40.85 -2.19 -42.78
CA TYR A 528 40.30 -2.22 -41.43
C TYR A 528 41.16 -3.08 -40.47
N PRO A 529 41.47 -2.61 -39.25
CA PRO A 529 42.34 -3.37 -38.34
C PRO A 529 41.71 -4.70 -37.92
N ARG A 530 42.31 -5.82 -38.37
CA ARG A 530 41.82 -7.19 -38.12
C ARG A 530 41.82 -7.59 -36.64
N GLN A 531 42.63 -6.94 -35.82
CA GLN A 531 42.74 -7.23 -34.38
C GLN A 531 41.58 -6.62 -33.57
N ARG A 532 40.84 -5.64 -34.13
CA ARG A 532 39.71 -5.02 -33.44
C ARG A 532 38.57 -6.00 -33.27
N LYS A 533 37.98 -5.95 -32.08
CA LYS A 533 36.75 -6.68 -31.73
C LYS A 533 35.51 -5.80 -31.92
N SER A 534 34.32 -6.37 -31.75
CA SER A 534 33.08 -5.64 -31.94
C SER A 534 32.81 -4.67 -30.78
N ILE A 535 32.75 -5.19 -29.55
CA ILE A 535 32.29 -4.47 -28.35
C ILE A 535 33.07 -4.81 -27.07
N ILE A 536 33.51 -6.05 -26.85
CA ILE A 536 34.32 -6.40 -25.67
C ILE A 536 35.78 -6.54 -26.10
N PRO A 537 36.70 -5.69 -25.58
CA PRO A 537 38.11 -5.78 -25.91
C PRO A 537 38.65 -7.20 -25.70
N LEU A 538 39.44 -7.68 -26.66
CA LEU A 538 40.12 -9.00 -26.63
C LEU A 538 39.20 -10.23 -26.63
N ILE A 539 37.89 -10.08 -26.44
CA ILE A 539 36.94 -11.20 -26.33
C ILE A 539 36.01 -11.24 -27.55
N PHE A 540 35.23 -10.16 -27.79
CA PHE A 540 34.08 -10.20 -28.71
C PHE A 540 33.88 -8.93 -29.53
#